data_AF-A0A7X8XFI8-F1
#
_entry.id   AF-A0A7X8XFI8-F1
#
_cell.length_a   1.000
_cell.length_b   1.000
_cell.length_c   1.000
_cell.angle_alpha   90.00
_cell.angle_beta   90.00
_cell.angle_gamma   90.00
#
_symmetry.space_group_name_H-M   'P 1'
#
loop_
_entity.id
_entity.type
_entity.pdbx_description
1 polymer ?
#
loop_
_entity_poly.entity_id
_entity_poly.type
_entity_poly.pdbx_seq_one_letter_code
_entity_poly.pdbx_strand_id
1 'polypeptide(L)'
;MNWNFFYHIGIISTALLLSALLRARVRFLQRFLIPAPIMGGLLLLVFYNFVAPKWGLRNDFLGDIVYHLLNISFIAMLLRVTGKQPKEARAKRTLAENVTAVMAQYGLQCFFGLFATWVMIKTFAPTLFPAFGYTLPLGF
;
A
#
# COMPACT_ATOMS: atom_id res chain seq x y z
N MET A 1 -17.59 -22.68 4.07
CA MET A 1 -17.50 -21.29 3.57
C MET A 1 -17.60 -20.33 4.74
N ASN A 2 -16.51 -19.62 5.06
CA ASN A 2 -16.56 -18.57 6.08
C ASN A 2 -17.18 -17.31 5.48
N TRP A 3 -18.42 -16.99 5.87
CA TRP A 3 -19.14 -15.78 5.45
C TRP A 3 -18.44 -14.47 5.89
N ASN A 4 -17.48 -14.56 6.80
CA ASN A 4 -16.62 -13.45 7.23
C ASN A 4 -15.93 -12.72 6.07
N PHE A 5 -15.63 -13.45 4.98
CA PHE A 5 -15.10 -12.87 3.75
C PHE A 5 -15.89 -11.66 3.25
N PHE A 6 -17.22 -11.79 3.18
CA PHE A 6 -18.09 -10.75 2.66
C PHE A 6 -18.11 -9.52 3.57
N TYR A 7 -18.03 -9.72 4.88
CA TYR A 7 -17.92 -8.62 5.84
C TYR A 7 -16.61 -7.85 5.65
N HIS A 8 -15.48 -8.54 5.51
CA HIS A 8 -14.19 -7.87 5.28
C HIS A 8 -14.18 -7.05 3.98
N ILE A 9 -14.69 -7.60 2.89
CA ILE A 9 -14.82 -6.86 1.62
C ILE A 9 -15.73 -5.65 1.79
N GLY A 10 -16.90 -5.81 2.41
CA GLY A 10 -17.82 -4.70 2.65
C GLY A 10 -17.19 -3.58 3.48
N ILE A 11 -16.44 -3.93 4.52
CA ILE A 11 -15.71 -2.98 5.37
C ILE A 11 -14.63 -2.26 4.56
N ILE A 12 -13.83 -2.98 3.77
CA ILE A 12 -12.78 -2.39 2.93
C ILE A 12 -13.39 -1.45 1.89
N SER A 13 -14.42 -1.88 1.17
CA SER A 13 -15.13 -1.05 0.18
C SER A 13 -15.73 0.20 0.82
N THR A 14 -16.35 0.07 2.00
CA THR A 14 -16.91 1.22 2.73
C THR A 14 -15.82 2.20 3.15
N ALA A 15 -14.69 1.70 3.68
CA ALA A 15 -13.58 2.56 4.07
C ALA A 15 -12.96 3.30 2.87
N LEU A 16 -12.83 2.64 1.71
CA LEU A 16 -12.36 3.27 0.48
C LEU A 16 -13.33 4.34 -0.04
N LEU A 17 -14.65 4.06 -0.02
CA LEU A 17 -15.67 5.02 -0.40
C LEU A 17 -15.69 6.24 0.54
N LEU A 18 -15.63 6.01 1.86
CA LEU A 18 -15.52 7.07 2.85
C LEU A 18 -14.27 7.92 2.63
N SER A 19 -13.14 7.28 2.32
CA SER A 19 -11.88 7.98 2.05
C SER A 19 -11.93 8.81 0.77
N ALA A 20 -12.56 8.28 -0.29
CA ALA A 20 -12.79 9.03 -1.52
C ALA A 20 -13.73 10.23 -1.28
N LEU A 21 -14.78 10.06 -0.48
CA LEU A 21 -15.70 11.14 -0.11
C LEU A 21 -14.99 12.20 0.75
N LEU A 22 -14.21 11.79 1.75
CA LEU A 22 -13.43 12.66 2.62
C LEU A 22 -12.47 13.50 1.78
N ARG A 23 -11.74 12.87 0.86
CA ARG A 23 -10.86 13.54 -0.11
C ARG A 23 -11.61 14.57 -0.95
N ALA A 24 -12.82 14.23 -1.40
CA ALA A 24 -13.63 15.10 -2.24
C ALA A 24 -14.25 16.29 -1.49
N ARG A 25 -14.40 16.22 -0.16
CA ARG A 25 -15.10 17.24 0.63
C ARG A 25 -14.18 18.13 1.45
N VAL A 26 -13.03 17.63 1.90
CA VAL A 26 -12.12 18.37 2.79
C VAL A 26 -11.05 19.12 1.98
N ARG A 27 -11.10 20.46 1.99
CA ARG A 27 -10.15 21.33 1.27
C ARG A 27 -8.68 21.08 1.63
N PHE A 28 -8.40 20.71 2.89
CA PHE A 28 -7.04 20.33 3.31
C PHE A 28 -6.54 19.10 2.53
N LEU A 29 -7.34 18.05 2.44
CA LEU A 29 -6.98 16.81 1.74
C LEU A 29 -6.86 17.01 0.23
N GLN A 30 -7.65 17.93 -0.34
CA GLN A 30 -7.52 18.35 -1.73
C GLN A 30 -6.19 19.07 -1.97
N ARG A 31 -5.82 20.00 -1.07
CA ARG A 31 -4.59 20.80 -1.18
C ARG A 31 -3.32 19.95 -1.05
N PHE A 32 -3.30 18.97 -0.15
CA PHE A 32 -2.17 18.07 0.07
C PHE A 32 -2.18 16.84 -0.85
N LEU A 33 -3.17 16.73 -1.76
CA LEU A 33 -3.32 15.66 -2.74
C LEU A 33 -3.23 14.24 -2.14
N ILE A 34 -3.63 14.08 -0.88
CA ILE A 34 -3.52 12.78 -0.19
C ILE A 34 -4.37 11.74 -0.93
N PRO A 35 -3.78 10.62 -1.38
CA PRO A 35 -4.51 9.56 -2.06
C PRO A 35 -5.59 8.93 -1.18
N ALA A 36 -6.78 8.69 -1.75
CA ALA A 36 -7.87 8.02 -1.05
C ALA A 36 -7.50 6.61 -0.52
N PRO A 37 -6.71 5.78 -1.24
CA PRO A 37 -6.30 4.47 -0.72
C PRO A 37 -5.49 4.55 0.58
N ILE A 38 -4.61 5.55 0.72
CA ILE A 38 -3.80 5.75 1.94
C ILE A 38 -4.70 6.08 3.13
N MET A 39 -5.67 6.98 2.93
CA MET A 39 -6.65 7.30 3.97
C MET A 39 -7.51 6.09 4.33
N GLY A 40 -7.89 5.28 3.34
CA GLY A 40 -8.62 4.03 3.57
C GLY A 40 -7.82 3.05 4.41
N GLY A 41 -6.54 2.87 4.10
CA GLY A 41 -5.62 2.06 4.89
C GLY A 41 -5.51 2.55 6.34
N LEU A 42 -5.40 3.86 6.56
CA LEU A 42 -5.35 4.45 7.91
C LEU A 42 -6.66 4.23 8.68
N LEU A 43 -7.81 4.43 8.05
CA LEU A 43 -9.11 4.15 8.67
C LEU A 43 -9.25 2.67 9.06
N LEU A 44 -8.85 1.78 8.17
CA LEU A 44 -8.89 0.34 8.41
C LEU A 44 -7.90 -0.08 9.50
N LEU A 45 -6.73 0.54 9.59
CA LEU A 45 -5.76 0.29 10.65
C LEU A 45 -6.39 0.58 12.01
N VAL A 46 -7.04 1.74 12.18
CA VAL A 46 -7.75 2.07 13.42
C VAL A 46 -8.89 1.07 13.68
N PHE A 47 -9.69 0.78 12.66
CA PHE A 47 -10.84 -0.12 12.79
C PHE A 47 -10.42 -1.55 13.21
N TYR A 48 -9.44 -2.15 12.53
CA TYR A 48 -9.01 -3.52 12.80
C TYR A 48 -8.23 -3.69 14.10
N ASN A 49 -7.62 -2.63 14.63
CA ASN A 49 -6.94 -2.68 15.92
C ASN A 49 -7.88 -2.46 17.11
N PHE A 50 -8.90 -1.60 16.99
CA PHE A 50 -9.72 -1.18 18.13
C PHE A 50 -11.17 -1.66 18.11
N VAL A 51 -11.76 -1.89 16.93
CA VAL A 51 -13.18 -2.20 16.76
C VAL A 51 -13.38 -3.66 16.35
N ALA A 52 -12.68 -4.13 15.32
CA ALA A 52 -12.84 -5.48 14.80
C ALA A 52 -12.64 -6.61 15.84
N PRO A 53 -11.67 -6.53 16.78
CA PRO A 53 -11.50 -7.57 17.81
C PRO A 53 -12.72 -7.70 18.73
N LYS A 54 -13.44 -6.60 18.97
CA LYS A 54 -14.67 -6.60 19.80
C LYS A 54 -15.83 -7.33 19.12
N TRP A 55 -15.79 -7.46 17.80
CA TRP A 55 -16.79 -8.16 17.00
C TRP A 55 -16.35 -9.58 16.60
N GLY A 56 -15.19 -10.04 17.09
CA GLY A 56 -14.63 -11.35 16.74
C GLY A 56 -14.15 -11.45 15.29
N LEU A 57 -14.00 -10.33 14.57
CA LEU A 57 -13.45 -10.32 13.22
C LEU A 57 -11.93 -10.46 13.29
N ARG A 58 -11.44 -11.66 12.97
CA ARG A 58 -10.00 -11.94 12.80
C ARG A 58 -9.49 -11.36 11.49
N ASN A 59 -8.26 -10.85 11.49
CA ASN A 59 -7.66 -10.22 10.32
C ASN A 59 -6.84 -11.19 9.45
N ASP A 60 -6.75 -12.46 9.82
CA ASP A 60 -5.89 -13.47 9.18
C ASP A 60 -6.10 -13.55 7.66
N PHE A 61 -7.33 -13.31 7.21
CA PHE A 61 -7.71 -13.38 5.82
C PHE A 61 -7.35 -12.13 4.99
N LEU A 62 -7.01 -10.99 5.62
CA LEU A 62 -6.62 -9.78 4.89
C LEU A 62 -5.35 -10.01 4.06
N GLY A 63 -4.41 -10.82 4.57
CA GLY A 63 -3.21 -11.20 3.84
C GLY A 63 -3.52 -11.94 2.54
N ASP A 64 -4.45 -12.90 2.59
CA ASP A 64 -4.87 -13.67 1.42
C ASP A 64 -5.56 -12.77 0.37
N ILE A 65 -6.40 -11.82 0.80
CA ILE A 65 -7.00 -10.82 -0.09
C ILE A 65 -5.91 -10.04 -0.81
N VAL A 66 -4.96 -9.47 -0.07
CA VAL A 66 -3.88 -8.66 -0.65
C VAL A 66 -3.08 -9.50 -1.64
N TYR A 67 -2.75 -10.73 -1.30
CA TYR A 67 -2.04 -11.66 -2.18
C TYR A 67 -2.80 -11.89 -3.50
N HIS A 68 -4.09 -12.21 -3.44
CA HIS A 68 -4.89 -12.44 -4.64
C HIS A 68 -5.10 -11.18 -5.48
N LEU A 69 -5.38 -10.03 -4.86
CA LEU A 69 -5.57 -8.76 -5.56
C LEU A 69 -4.28 -8.29 -6.24
N LEU A 70 -3.13 -8.48 -5.57
CA LEU A 70 -1.82 -8.14 -6.13
C LEU A 70 -1.50 -9.04 -7.34
N ASN A 71 -1.73 -10.35 -7.23
CA ASN A 71 -1.55 -11.28 -8.35
C ASN A 71 -2.41 -10.90 -9.56
N ILE A 72 -3.70 -10.60 -9.34
CA ILE A 72 -4.60 -10.16 -10.41
C ILE A 72 -4.09 -8.85 -11.03
N SER A 73 -3.60 -7.91 -10.22
CA SER A 73 -3.06 -6.64 -10.70
C SER A 73 -1.83 -6.83 -11.60
N PHE A 74 -0.92 -7.74 -11.24
CA PHE A 74 0.24 -8.07 -12.07
C PHE A 74 -0.16 -8.79 -13.36
N ILE A 75 -1.09 -9.75 -13.30
CA ILE A 75 -1.61 -10.44 -14.48
C ILE A 75 -2.25 -9.44 -15.43
N ALA A 76 -3.10 -8.54 -14.93
CA ALA A 76 -3.74 -7.50 -15.72
C ALA A 76 -2.71 -6.54 -16.36
N MET A 77 -1.64 -6.19 -15.62
CA MET A 77 -0.57 -5.35 -16.12
C MET A 77 0.23 -6.02 -17.25
N LEU A 78 0.51 -7.32 -17.13
CA LEU A 78 1.22 -8.09 -18.14
C LEU A 78 0.37 -8.33 -19.41
N LEU A 79 -0.95 -8.51 -19.24
CA LEU A 79 -1.89 -8.65 -20.36
C LEU A 79 -2.22 -7.32 -21.05
N ARG A 80 -1.89 -6.18 -20.42
CA ARG A 80 -2.14 -4.86 -20.99
C ARG A 80 -1.26 -4.64 -22.22
N VAL A 81 -1.88 -4.71 -23.41
CA VAL A 81 -1.22 -4.36 -24.67
C VAL A 81 -0.90 -2.87 -24.67
N THR A 82 0.38 -2.54 -24.63
CA THR A 82 0.86 -1.17 -24.84
C THR A 82 1.14 -0.97 -26.33
N GLY A 83 0.69 0.16 -26.89
CA GLY A 83 0.92 0.49 -28.30
C GLY A 83 2.42 0.48 -28.64
N LYS A 84 2.77 0.11 -29.88
CA LYS A 84 4.16 0.02 -30.35
C LYS A 84 4.91 1.33 -30.08
N GLN A 85 5.81 1.34 -29.10
CA GLN A 85 6.77 2.43 -28.90
C GLN A 85 7.80 2.43 -30.05
N PRO A 86 8.18 3.59 -30.60
CA PRO A 86 9.22 3.65 -31.63
C PRO A 86 10.52 3.04 -31.12
N LYS A 87 11.12 2.13 -31.91
CA LYS A 87 12.38 1.45 -31.57
C LYS A 87 13.57 2.39 -31.75
N GLU A 88 13.77 3.35 -30.87
CA GLU A 88 15.02 4.12 -30.80
C GLU A 88 15.94 3.56 -29.71
N ALA A 89 17.23 3.37 -30.03
CA ALA A 89 18.24 2.95 -29.05
C ALA A 89 18.35 3.93 -27.86
N ARG A 90 18.04 5.20 -28.10
CA ARG A 90 17.94 6.25 -27.07
C ARG A 90 16.80 5.96 -26.08
N ALA A 91 15.64 5.52 -26.55
CA ALA A 91 14.51 5.15 -25.71
C ALA A 91 14.83 3.96 -24.79
N LYS A 92 15.59 2.96 -25.28
CA LYS A 92 16.03 1.82 -24.45
C LYS A 92 16.99 2.24 -23.33
N ARG A 93 17.93 3.15 -23.62
CA ARG A 93 18.87 3.68 -22.63
C ARG A 93 18.15 4.51 -21.56
N THR A 94 17.24 5.40 -21.95
CA THR A 94 16.43 6.19 -21.01
C THR A 94 15.51 5.30 -20.16
N LEU A 95 14.96 4.22 -20.73
CA LEU A 95 14.22 3.22 -19.96
C LEU A 95 15.09 2.53 -18.91
N ALA A 96 16.28 2.07 -19.29
CA ALA A 96 17.21 1.43 -18.36
C ALA A 96 17.63 2.39 -17.22
N GLU A 97 17.98 3.63 -17.57
CA GLU A 97 18.34 4.67 -16.60
C GLU A 97 17.19 4.96 -15.62
N ASN A 98 15.95 5.10 -16.12
CA ASN A 98 14.77 5.32 -15.28
C ASN A 98 14.47 4.13 -14.36
N VAL A 99 14.58 2.90 -14.87
CA VAL A 99 14.36 1.70 -14.06
C VAL A 99 15.42 1.60 -12.95
N THR A 100 16.69 1.80 -13.28
CA THR A 100 17.77 1.78 -12.28
C THR A 100 17.60 2.87 -11.23
N ALA A 101 17.22 4.09 -11.65
CA ALA A 101 16.97 5.20 -10.72
C ALA A 101 15.80 4.90 -9.78
N VAL A 102 14.69 4.38 -10.30
CA VAL A 102 13.51 4.01 -9.50
C VAL A 102 13.83 2.88 -8.52
N MET A 103 14.55 1.84 -8.97
CA MET A 103 14.98 0.75 -8.10
C MET A 103 15.94 1.23 -7.01
N ALA A 104 16.89 2.10 -7.34
CA ALA A 104 17.80 2.70 -6.37
C ALA A 104 17.04 3.56 -5.33
N GLN A 105 16.03 4.33 -5.77
CA GLN A 105 15.19 5.11 -4.88
C GLN A 105 14.42 4.22 -3.89
N TYR A 106 13.74 3.16 -4.37
CA TYR A 106 13.06 2.21 -3.48
C TYR A 106 14.03 1.47 -2.56
N GLY A 107 15.21 1.12 -3.06
CA GLY A 107 16.28 0.49 -2.27
C GLY A 107 16.75 1.39 -1.13
N LEU A 108 16.98 2.67 -1.39
CA LEU A 108 17.34 3.65 -0.37
C LEU A 108 16.21 3.86 0.64
N GLN A 109 14.96 3.99 0.18
CA GLN A 109 13.79 4.10 1.05
C GLN A 109 13.66 2.89 1.99
N CYS A 110 13.86 1.68 1.47
CA CYS A 110 13.87 0.45 2.23
C CYS A 110 15.01 0.43 3.26
N PHE A 111 16.23 0.77 2.85
CA PHE A 111 17.38 0.81 3.74
C PHE A 111 17.18 1.80 4.89
N PHE A 112 16.81 3.04 4.60
CA PHE A 112 16.58 4.05 5.63
C PHE A 112 15.37 3.73 6.50
N GLY A 113 14.30 3.16 5.94
CA GLY A 113 13.13 2.72 6.70
C GLY A 113 13.45 1.60 7.70
N LEU A 114 14.21 0.58 7.27
CA LEU A 114 14.67 -0.50 8.14
C LEU A 114 15.68 -0.01 9.18
N PHE A 115 16.61 0.87 8.79
CA PHE A 115 17.58 1.47 9.70
C PHE A 115 16.88 2.28 10.80
N ALA A 116 15.92 3.13 10.43
CA ALA A 116 15.10 3.87 11.40
C ALA A 116 14.35 2.92 12.34
N THR A 117 13.73 1.87 11.80
CA THR A 117 13.02 0.86 12.61
C THR A 117 13.96 0.17 13.60
N TRP A 118 15.19 -0.16 13.18
CA TRP A 118 16.21 -0.72 14.07
C TRP A 118 16.58 0.23 15.21
N VAL A 119 16.77 1.52 14.93
CA VAL A 119 17.02 2.55 15.95
C VAL A 119 15.84 2.64 16.92
N MET A 120 14.60 2.66 16.43
CA MET A 120 13.38 2.72 17.26
C MET A 120 13.25 1.50 18.19
N ILE A 121 13.54 0.29 17.69
CA ILE A 121 13.54 -0.95 18.48
C ILE A 121 14.56 -0.86 19.62
N LYS A 122 15.75 -0.31 19.34
CA LYS A 122 16.81 -0.18 20.35
C LYS A 122 16.60 0.93 21.37
N THR A 123 15.79 1.95 21.06
CA THR A 123 15.65 3.15 21.89
C THR A 123 14.37 3.17 22.72
N PHE A 124 13.20 2.98 22.11
CA PHE A 124 11.92 3.19 22.81
C PHE A 124 10.81 2.19 22.50
N ALA A 125 10.91 1.38 21.43
CA ALA A 125 9.86 0.45 21.02
C ALA A 125 10.40 -0.97 20.77
N PRO A 126 10.87 -1.69 21.80
CA PRO A 126 11.56 -2.98 21.64
C PRO A 126 10.68 -4.10 21.06
N THR A 127 9.36 -3.98 21.14
CA THR A 127 8.38 -4.93 20.59
C THR A 127 7.85 -4.53 19.21
N LEU A 128 8.41 -3.48 18.60
CA LEU A 128 7.99 -3.01 17.28
C LEU A 128 8.23 -4.08 16.22
N PHE A 129 7.26 -4.26 15.33
CA PHE A 129 7.36 -5.20 14.23
C PHE A 129 8.49 -4.79 13.26
N PRO A 130 9.48 -5.66 12.99
CA PRO A 130 10.63 -5.29 12.14
C PRO A 130 10.25 -4.85 10.73
N ALA A 131 9.15 -5.34 10.18
CA ALA A 131 8.69 -4.96 8.86
C ALA A 131 8.01 -3.57 8.81
N PHE A 132 7.92 -2.87 9.94
CA PHE A 132 7.48 -1.46 9.98
C PHE A 132 8.32 -0.57 9.06
N GLY A 133 9.61 -0.87 8.87
CA GLY A 133 10.49 -0.13 7.98
C GLY A 133 10.08 -0.17 6.51
N TYR A 134 9.33 -1.19 6.07
CA TYR A 134 8.81 -1.28 4.71
C TYR A 134 7.65 -0.31 4.45
N THR A 135 7.09 0.35 5.47
CA THR A 135 6.03 1.35 5.27
C THR A 135 6.51 2.53 4.42
N LEU A 136 7.80 2.84 4.44
CA LEU A 136 8.38 3.92 3.64
C LEU A 136 8.39 3.52 2.15
N PRO A 137 9.01 2.42 1.69
CA PRO A 137 8.95 2.03 0.28
C PRO A 137 7.56 1.57 -0.20
N LEU A 138 6.69 1.06 0.68
CA LEU A 138 5.35 0.55 0.30
C LEU A 138 4.21 1.58 0.48
N GLY A 139 4.50 2.74 1.07
CA GLY A 139 3.51 3.79 1.36
C GLY A 139 3.22 4.72 0.19
N PHE A 140 3.89 4.52 -0.95
CA PHE A 140 3.84 5.39 -2.14
C PHE A 140 3.42 4.61 -3.39
#